data_AF-A0A3E1Q6B7-F1
#
_entry.id   AF-A0A3E1Q6B7-F1
#
_cell.length_a   1.000
_cell.length_b   1.000
_cell.length_c   1.000
_cell.angle_alpha   90.00
_cell.angle_beta   90.00
_cell.angle_gamma   90.00
#
_symmetry.space_group_name_H-M   'P 1'
#
loop_
_entity.id
_entity.type
_entity.pdbx_description
1 polymer ?
#
loop_
_entity_poly.entity_id
_entity_poly.type
_entity_poly.pdbx_seq_one_letter_code
_entity_poly.pdbx_strand_id
1 'polypeptide(L)'
;MRKIIFLILILQSSLTYSQIQQYFFVDDAEVVEYLYVKICIGENGETTSVTEIPERTTYKNKEVIQQIIDYRKEIDFLKGSKYSNKCFDYPFTIVNSKYQSMEMLNTDCVADFGKGKYRYINPEYQDVKIKRRKRKQIEKTKDSKSVYEIEWISPCNYVLTYLRVSKPEYEYLIGQKIDVKIIDVLENGNYVYYSNLSDRTYGFGEMKKL
;
A
#
# COMPACT_ATOMS: atom_id res chain seq x y z
N MET A 1 -4.86 9.99 35.92
CA MET A 1 -5.40 9.42 34.67
C MET A 1 -5.20 10.44 33.55
N ARG A 2 -4.18 10.24 32.71
CA ARG A 2 -3.79 11.21 31.68
C ARG A 2 -4.53 10.81 30.40
N LYS A 3 -5.57 11.55 30.03
CA LYS A 3 -6.29 11.34 28.75
C LYS A 3 -5.37 11.80 27.63
N ILE A 4 -4.79 10.86 26.88
CA ILE A 4 -4.06 11.14 25.64
C ILE A 4 -5.13 11.37 24.58
N ILE A 5 -5.23 12.60 24.11
CA ILE A 5 -6.12 13.00 23.00
C ILE A 5 -5.37 12.66 21.72
N PHE A 6 -5.84 11.64 20.98
CA PHE A 6 -5.36 11.36 19.62
C PHE A 6 -5.94 12.42 18.68
N LEU A 7 -5.08 13.33 18.23
CA LEU A 7 -5.45 14.37 17.27
C LEU A 7 -5.29 13.81 15.86
N ILE A 8 -6.38 13.30 15.28
CA ILE A 8 -6.42 12.96 13.85
C ILE A 8 -6.62 14.28 13.10
N LEU A 9 -5.57 14.75 12.43
CA LEU A 9 -5.58 15.94 11.60
C LEU A 9 -6.25 15.63 10.25
N ILE A 10 -7.59 15.80 10.19
CA ILE A 10 -8.33 15.75 8.94
C ILE A 10 -8.21 17.14 8.28
N LEU A 11 -7.25 17.28 7.35
CA LEU A 11 -7.12 18.49 6.51
C LEU A 11 -8.33 18.57 5.56
N GLN A 12 -9.34 19.36 5.94
CA GLN A 12 -10.44 19.70 5.05
C GLN A 12 -9.98 20.73 4.01
N SER A 13 -9.43 20.25 2.89
CA SER A 13 -9.22 21.08 1.71
C SER A 13 -10.49 21.11 0.86
N SER A 14 -11.10 22.29 0.77
CA SER A 14 -12.24 22.61 -0.09
C SER A 14 -11.96 22.34 -1.58
N LEU A 15 -12.88 21.62 -2.23
CA LEU A 15 -13.12 21.57 -3.69
C LEU A 15 -11.94 21.18 -4.60
N THR A 16 -11.26 20.10 -4.26
CA THR A 16 -10.58 19.25 -5.26
C THR A 16 -11.36 17.94 -5.35
N TYR A 17 -11.46 17.30 -6.53
CA TYR A 17 -11.94 15.92 -6.64
C TYR A 17 -11.21 15.08 -5.59
N SER A 18 -11.88 14.78 -4.47
CA SER A 18 -11.22 14.16 -3.32
C SER A 18 -10.81 12.77 -3.73
N GLN A 19 -9.52 12.55 -3.96
CA GLN A 19 -9.00 11.20 -4.05
C GLN A 19 -9.30 10.53 -2.72
N ILE A 20 -9.87 9.32 -2.76
CA ILE A 20 -10.16 8.55 -1.56
C ILE A 20 -8.83 8.34 -0.84
N GLN A 21 -8.76 8.74 0.44
CA GLN A 21 -7.59 8.50 1.26
C GLN A 21 -7.44 6.99 1.44
N GLN A 22 -6.36 6.44 0.89
CA GLN A 22 -6.07 5.01 0.96
C GLN A 22 -5.19 4.65 2.16
N TYR A 23 -4.40 5.61 2.66
CA TYR A 23 -3.42 5.42 3.72
C TYR A 23 -3.85 6.17 4.98
N PHE A 24 -3.90 5.47 6.11
CA PHE A 24 -4.15 6.06 7.43
C PHE A 24 -2.94 5.82 8.32
N PHE A 25 -2.37 6.89 8.86
CA PHE A 25 -1.25 6.82 9.79
C PHE A 25 -1.78 6.84 11.22
N VAL A 26 -1.44 5.81 12.00
CA VAL A 26 -1.87 5.64 13.39
C VAL A 26 -0.73 5.09 14.23
N ASP A 27 -0.70 5.42 15.52
CA ASP A 27 0.44 5.04 16.38
C ASP A 27 0.41 3.58 16.83
N ASP A 28 -0.78 2.96 16.81
CA ASP A 28 -1.03 1.63 17.36
C ASP A 28 -1.01 0.50 16.32
N ALA A 29 -0.80 0.81 15.04
CA ALA A 29 -0.50 -0.19 14.04
C ALA A 29 0.90 -0.76 14.27
N GLU A 30 1.09 -2.08 14.16
CA GLU A 30 2.41 -2.67 14.46
C GLU A 30 3.48 -2.19 13.44
N VAL A 31 3.17 -2.31 12.15
CA VAL A 31 4.05 -1.92 11.04
C VAL A 31 3.23 -1.35 9.88
N VAL A 32 2.66 -2.25 9.07
CA VAL A 32 1.72 -1.95 7.99
C VAL A 32 0.63 -3.02 8.02
N GLU A 33 -0.60 -2.58 8.23
CA GLU A 33 -1.77 -3.44 8.41
C GLU A 33 -2.87 -3.03 7.42
N TYR A 34 -3.92 -3.84 7.36
CA TYR A 34 -4.96 -3.72 6.34
C TYR A 34 -6.35 -3.78 6.96
N LEU A 35 -7.19 -2.83 6.58
CA LEU A 35 -8.63 -2.85 6.81
C LEU A 35 -9.33 -3.13 5.48
N TYR A 36 -10.05 -4.25 5.42
CA TYR A 36 -10.89 -4.56 4.27
C TYR A 36 -12.33 -4.18 4.58
N VAL A 37 -12.94 -3.42 3.67
CA VAL A 37 -14.37 -3.10 3.74
C VAL A 37 -15.06 -3.53 2.46
N LYS A 38 -16.35 -3.86 2.58
CA LYS A 38 -17.27 -3.94 1.47
C LYS A 38 -18.01 -2.61 1.36
N ILE A 39 -17.98 -2.03 0.17
CA ILE A 39 -18.64 -0.77 -0.16
C ILE A 39 -19.76 -1.07 -1.15
N CYS A 40 -20.98 -0.63 -0.87
CA CYS A 40 -22.11 -0.73 -1.79
C CYS A 40 -22.54 0.66 -2.25
N ILE A 41 -22.74 0.81 -3.56
CA ILE A 41 -23.10 2.06 -4.20
C ILE A 41 -24.48 1.95 -4.83
N GLY A 42 -25.33 2.94 -4.55
CA GLY A 42 -26.68 3.03 -5.08
C GLY A 42 -26.72 3.46 -6.55
N GLU A 43 -27.93 3.68 -7.05
CA GLU A 43 -28.15 3.99 -8.47
C GLU A 43 -27.64 5.37 -8.84
N ASN A 44 -27.77 6.35 -7.94
CA ASN A 44 -27.37 7.72 -8.18
C ASN A 44 -25.91 7.99 -7.81
N GLY A 45 -25.16 6.95 -7.44
CA GLY A 45 -23.75 7.04 -7.05
C GLY A 45 -23.52 7.21 -5.55
N GLU A 46 -24.59 7.34 -4.76
CA GLU A 46 -24.51 7.44 -3.31
C GLU A 46 -23.93 6.19 -2.65
N THR A 47 -23.09 6.36 -1.63
CA THR A 47 -22.64 5.22 -0.82
C THR A 47 -23.77 4.75 0.09
N THR A 48 -24.28 3.54 -0.14
CA THR A 48 -25.40 2.98 0.63
C THR A 48 -24.93 2.20 1.85
N SER A 49 -23.75 1.57 1.79
CA SER A 49 -23.14 0.91 2.95
C SER A 49 -21.63 0.80 2.84
N VAL A 50 -20.98 0.77 4.01
CA VAL A 50 -19.58 0.43 4.20
C VAL A 50 -19.49 -0.50 5.42
N THR A 51 -19.01 -1.72 5.23
CA THR A 51 -18.94 -2.74 6.29
C THR A 51 -17.57 -3.41 6.31
N GLU A 52 -16.98 -3.61 7.50
CA GLU A 52 -15.75 -4.38 7.66
C GLU A 52 -15.90 -5.81 7.09
N ILE A 53 -14.81 -6.36 6.55
CA ILE A 53 -14.62 -7.76 6.20
C ILE A 53 -13.61 -8.35 7.20
N PRO A 54 -14.07 -8.87 8.36
CA PRO A 54 -13.19 -9.19 9.49
C PRO A 54 -12.16 -10.27 9.19
N GLU A 55 -12.52 -11.24 8.36
CA GLU A 55 -11.68 -12.38 7.99
C GLU A 55 -10.47 -12.00 7.13
N ARG A 56 -10.50 -10.83 6.48
CA ARG A 56 -9.37 -10.28 5.71
C ARG A 56 -8.63 -9.16 6.44
N THR A 57 -9.25 -8.57 7.46
CA THR A 57 -8.75 -7.40 8.18
C THR A 57 -7.68 -7.80 9.20
N THR A 58 -6.47 -7.26 9.04
CA THR A 58 -5.35 -7.52 9.95
C THR A 58 -5.35 -6.53 11.11
N TYR A 59 -5.68 -5.26 10.87
CA TYR A 59 -5.74 -4.21 11.88
C TYR A 59 -6.88 -4.44 12.89
N LYS A 60 -6.65 -4.18 14.18
CA LYS A 60 -7.58 -4.61 15.25
C LYS A 60 -8.26 -3.50 16.04
N ASN A 61 -7.82 -2.24 15.94
CA ASN A 61 -8.45 -1.16 16.69
C ASN A 61 -9.83 -0.81 16.13
N LYS A 62 -10.88 -1.19 16.87
CA LYS A 62 -12.28 -1.00 16.43
C LYS A 62 -12.72 0.46 16.38
N GLU A 63 -12.17 1.33 17.21
CA GLU A 63 -12.50 2.76 17.19
C GLU A 63 -11.99 3.41 15.91
N VAL A 64 -10.72 3.17 15.57
CA VAL A 64 -10.11 3.68 14.33
C VAL A 64 -10.76 3.06 13.09
N ILE A 65 -11.06 1.75 13.11
CA ILE A 65 -11.80 1.10 12.02
C ILE A 65 -13.14 1.79 11.78
N GLN A 66 -13.88 2.10 12.85
CA GLN A 66 -15.17 2.77 12.73
C GLN A 66 -15.03 4.18 12.15
N GLN A 67 -14.00 4.93 12.57
CA GLN A 67 -13.70 6.25 12.01
C GLN A 67 -13.41 6.19 10.49
N ILE A 68 -12.64 5.20 10.03
CA ILE A 68 -12.34 5.01 8.60
C ILE A 68 -13.61 4.63 7.83
N ILE A 69 -14.45 3.76 8.41
CA ILE A 69 -15.74 3.39 7.83
C ILE A 69 -16.64 4.62 7.67
N ASP A 70 -16.72 5.46 8.71
CA ASP A 70 -17.57 6.65 8.68
C ASP A 70 -17.03 7.71 7.72
N TYR A 71 -15.71 7.95 7.70
CA TYR A 71 -15.05 8.74 6.64
C TYR A 71 -15.45 8.24 5.24
N ARG A 72 -15.41 6.92 5.02
CA ARG A 72 -15.72 6.38 3.69
C ARG A 72 -17.20 6.55 3.35
N LYS A 73 -18.13 6.43 4.29
CA LYS A 73 -19.57 6.61 4.01
C LYS A 73 -19.91 8.00 3.47
N GLU A 74 -19.12 9.00 3.81
CA GLU A 74 -19.34 10.39 3.36
C GLU A 74 -18.92 10.65 1.90
N ILE A 75 -18.35 9.65 1.21
CA ILE A 75 -17.83 9.81 -0.15
C ILE A 75 -18.76 9.15 -1.18
N ASP A 76 -19.40 9.95 -2.00
CA ASP A 76 -20.23 9.46 -3.11
C ASP A 76 -19.45 9.35 -4.42
N PHE A 77 -19.92 8.47 -5.29
CA PHE A 77 -19.48 8.38 -6.68
C PHE A 77 -20.35 9.24 -7.59
N LEU A 78 -19.83 9.52 -8.80
CA LEU A 78 -20.62 10.14 -9.85
C LEU A 78 -21.77 9.21 -10.27
N LYS A 79 -22.95 9.81 -10.46
CA LYS A 79 -24.13 9.13 -11.02
C LYS A 79 -23.78 8.46 -12.35
N GLY A 80 -24.20 7.20 -12.52
CA GLY A 80 -23.91 6.42 -13.73
C GLY A 80 -22.46 5.94 -13.85
N SER A 81 -21.64 6.07 -12.79
CA SER A 81 -20.31 5.47 -12.76
C SER A 81 -20.37 3.95 -12.93
N LYS A 82 -19.24 3.34 -13.30
CA LYS A 82 -19.11 1.88 -13.44
C LYS A 82 -19.42 1.09 -12.15
N TYR A 83 -19.49 1.78 -11.01
CA TYR A 83 -19.78 1.22 -9.69
C TYR A 83 -21.24 1.39 -9.26
N SER A 84 -22.07 2.15 -9.99
CA SER A 84 -23.48 2.34 -9.66
C SER A 84 -24.21 0.99 -9.59
N ASN A 85 -25.06 0.82 -8.57
CA ASN A 85 -25.76 -0.44 -8.27
C ASN A 85 -24.83 -1.65 -8.09
N LYS A 86 -23.62 -1.45 -7.54
CA LYS A 86 -22.67 -2.53 -7.27
C LYS A 86 -22.08 -2.43 -5.88
N CYS A 87 -21.70 -3.58 -5.36
CA CYS A 87 -20.83 -3.68 -4.20
C CYS A 87 -19.45 -4.16 -4.64
N PHE A 88 -18.41 -3.68 -3.97
CA PHE A 88 -17.04 -4.12 -4.18
C PHE A 88 -16.25 -4.03 -2.88
N ASP A 89 -15.22 -4.88 -2.78
CA ASP A 89 -14.31 -4.87 -1.65
C ASP A 89 -13.21 -3.82 -1.89
N TYR A 90 -12.78 -3.13 -0.84
CA TYR A 90 -11.74 -2.11 -0.90
C TYR A 90 -10.78 -2.24 0.29
N PRO A 91 -9.46 -2.32 0.04
CA PRO A 91 -8.45 -2.30 1.09
C PRO A 91 -8.02 -0.88 1.45
N PHE A 92 -8.06 -0.55 2.73
CA PHE A 92 -7.30 0.57 3.31
C PHE A 92 -6.00 0.06 3.91
N THR A 93 -4.93 0.83 3.72
CA THR A 93 -3.62 0.53 4.32
C THR A 93 -3.46 1.38 5.57
N ILE A 94 -3.23 0.72 6.69
CA ILE A 94 -3.00 1.35 8.00
C ILE A 94 -1.51 1.26 8.28
N VAL A 95 -0.85 2.40 8.48
CA VAL A 95 0.60 2.51 8.58
C VAL A 95 0.95 3.05 9.96
N ASN A 96 1.97 2.49 10.62
CA ASN A 96 2.46 3.09 11.86
C ASN A 96 2.93 4.53 11.59
N SER A 97 2.44 5.51 12.36
CA SER A 97 2.75 6.94 12.19
C SER A 97 4.25 7.25 12.21
N LYS A 98 5.07 6.42 12.87
CA LYS A 98 6.53 6.59 12.89
C LYS A 98 7.15 6.59 11.48
N TYR A 99 6.47 6.02 10.49
CA TYR A 99 6.92 5.97 9.10
C TYR A 99 6.55 7.20 8.27
N GLN A 100 5.74 8.12 8.82
CA GLN A 100 5.28 9.31 8.09
C GLN A 100 6.44 10.25 7.71
N SER A 101 7.45 10.37 8.57
CA SER A 101 8.65 11.18 8.32
C SER A 101 9.65 10.51 7.37
N MET A 102 9.52 9.20 7.11
CA MET A 102 10.44 8.40 6.29
C MET A 102 11.92 8.69 6.60
N GLU A 103 12.28 8.62 7.89
CA GLU A 103 13.64 8.91 8.33
C GLU A 103 14.68 8.01 7.63
N MET A 104 15.86 8.57 7.37
CA MET A 104 16.92 7.84 6.70
C MET A 104 17.50 6.75 7.61
N LEU A 105 17.55 5.53 7.09
CA LEU A 105 18.28 4.45 7.74
C LEU A 105 19.79 4.63 7.62
N ASN A 106 20.48 4.43 8.73
CA ASN A 106 21.95 4.38 8.76
C ASN A 106 22.44 2.92 8.65
N THR A 107 21.99 2.21 7.61
CA THR A 107 22.37 0.82 7.32
C THR A 107 22.66 0.61 5.84
N ASP A 108 23.42 -0.43 5.50
CA ASP A 108 23.67 -0.82 4.11
C ASP A 108 22.63 -1.82 3.61
N CYS A 109 21.46 -1.31 3.21
CA CYS A 109 20.40 -2.16 2.69
C CYS A 109 20.77 -2.87 1.36
N VAL A 110 21.81 -2.42 0.62
CA VAL A 110 22.23 -3.11 -0.62
C VAL A 110 22.87 -4.45 -0.27
N ALA A 111 23.71 -4.47 0.76
CA ALA A 111 24.36 -5.69 1.22
C ALA A 111 23.33 -6.73 1.67
N ASP A 112 22.33 -6.29 2.44
CA ASP A 112 21.33 -7.17 3.03
C ASP A 112 20.21 -7.55 2.05
N PHE A 113 19.71 -6.60 1.27
CA PHE A 113 18.48 -6.75 0.48
C PHE A 113 18.69 -6.64 -1.03
N GLY A 114 19.90 -6.35 -1.50
CA GLY A 114 20.23 -6.24 -2.93
C GLY A 114 20.10 -7.55 -3.73
N LYS A 115 20.13 -8.69 -3.05
CA LYS A 115 19.96 -10.03 -3.66
C LYS A 115 19.20 -10.96 -2.72
N GLY A 116 18.33 -11.79 -3.28
CA GLY A 116 17.59 -12.76 -2.48
C GLY A 116 16.27 -13.18 -3.10
N LYS A 117 15.50 -13.91 -2.31
CA LYS A 117 14.10 -14.22 -2.59
C LYS A 117 13.25 -13.50 -1.56
N TYR A 118 12.11 -12.99 -1.99
CA TYR A 118 11.22 -12.21 -1.13
C TYR A 118 9.75 -12.52 -1.40
N ARG A 119 8.90 -12.12 -0.46
CA ARG A 119 7.45 -12.03 -0.61
C ARG A 119 6.92 -10.79 0.10
N TYR A 120 5.81 -10.27 -0.39
CA TYR A 120 5.04 -9.27 0.33
C TYR A 120 4.33 -9.92 1.52
N ILE A 121 4.21 -9.18 2.62
CA ILE A 121 3.33 -9.55 3.74
C ILE A 121 1.86 -9.27 3.41
N ASN A 122 1.61 -8.23 2.58
CA ASN A 122 0.29 -7.85 2.11
C ASN A 122 -0.52 -9.07 1.61
N PRO A 123 -1.69 -9.36 2.21
CA PRO A 123 -2.57 -10.47 1.83
C PRO A 123 -2.88 -10.58 0.33
N GLU A 124 -3.03 -9.46 -0.37
CA GLU A 124 -3.34 -9.45 -1.82
C GLU A 124 -2.18 -9.90 -2.70
N TYR A 125 -0.95 -9.84 -2.19
CA TYR A 125 0.27 -10.12 -2.95
C TYR A 125 1.08 -11.27 -2.35
N GLN A 126 0.51 -12.07 -1.45
CA GLN A 126 1.21 -13.18 -0.77
C GLN A 126 1.69 -14.28 -1.73
N ASP A 127 1.01 -14.46 -2.87
CA ASP A 127 1.38 -15.44 -3.88
C ASP A 127 2.53 -14.97 -4.80
N VAL A 128 2.83 -13.67 -4.77
CA VAL A 128 3.92 -13.07 -5.54
C VAL A 128 5.27 -13.52 -4.98
N LYS A 129 6.01 -14.27 -5.79
CA LYS A 129 7.38 -14.67 -5.50
C LYS A 129 8.34 -13.70 -6.17
N ILE A 130 9.15 -13.03 -5.37
CA ILE A 130 10.13 -12.06 -5.85
C ILE A 130 11.51 -12.72 -5.84
N LYS A 131 12.25 -12.59 -6.93
CA LYS A 131 13.66 -12.95 -7.03
C LYS A 131 14.46 -11.73 -7.44
N ARG A 132 15.32 -11.24 -6.55
CA ARG A 132 16.20 -10.10 -6.78
C ARG A 132 17.64 -10.54 -7.00
N ARG A 133 18.27 -9.96 -8.01
CA ARG A 133 19.69 -10.08 -8.36
C ARG A 133 20.26 -8.65 -8.47
N LYS A 134 21.59 -8.55 -8.61
CA LYS A 134 22.35 -7.28 -8.64
C LYS A 134 21.72 -6.15 -9.48
N ARG A 135 21.18 -6.47 -10.67
CA ARG A 135 20.58 -5.49 -11.61
C ARG A 135 19.21 -5.93 -12.13
N LYS A 136 18.57 -6.92 -11.49
CA LYS A 136 17.30 -7.45 -11.97
C LYS A 136 16.40 -7.95 -10.84
N GLN A 137 15.13 -7.55 -10.86
CA GLN A 137 14.07 -8.13 -10.04
C GLN A 137 13.07 -8.85 -10.95
N ILE A 138 12.59 -10.00 -10.50
CA ILE A 138 11.54 -10.77 -11.17
C ILE A 138 10.47 -11.06 -10.15
N GLU A 139 9.25 -10.62 -10.43
CA GLU A 139 8.05 -10.92 -9.66
C GLU A 139 7.19 -11.88 -10.44
N LYS A 140 6.74 -12.96 -9.78
CA LYS A 140 5.99 -14.02 -10.45
C LYS A 140 4.90 -14.57 -9.53
N THR A 141 3.68 -14.64 -10.07
CA THR A 141 2.56 -15.41 -9.51
C THR A 141 2.36 -16.68 -10.34
N LYS A 142 1.22 -17.37 -10.15
CA LYS A 142 0.82 -18.46 -11.04
C LYS A 142 0.55 -17.96 -12.47
N ASP A 143 -0.08 -16.79 -12.60
CA ASP A 143 -0.67 -16.31 -13.85
C ASP A 143 0.00 -15.05 -14.41
N SER A 144 0.91 -14.45 -13.67
CA SER A 144 1.62 -13.24 -14.08
C SER A 144 3.11 -13.29 -13.80
N LYS A 145 3.86 -12.55 -14.61
CA LYS A 145 5.29 -12.32 -14.44
C LYS A 145 5.65 -10.91 -14.86
N SER A 146 6.32 -10.20 -13.95
CA SER A 146 6.90 -8.89 -14.19
C SER A 146 8.41 -8.95 -13.99
N VAL A 147 9.15 -8.21 -14.82
CA VAL A 147 10.59 -8.16 -14.81
C VAL A 147 11.03 -6.72 -14.77
N TYR A 148 11.94 -6.41 -13.87
CA TYR A 148 12.42 -5.07 -13.60
C TYR A 148 13.94 -5.02 -13.69
N GLU A 149 14.46 -3.90 -14.18
CA GLU A 149 15.82 -3.46 -13.85
C GLU A 149 15.81 -2.88 -12.43
N ILE A 150 16.89 -3.08 -11.67
CA ILE A 150 17.06 -2.43 -10.37
C ILE A 150 18.35 -1.61 -10.39
N GLU A 151 18.22 -0.36 -9.98
CA GLU A 151 19.33 0.59 -9.82
C GLU A 151 19.33 1.13 -8.39
N TRP A 152 20.37 0.85 -7.62
CA TRP A 152 20.54 1.38 -6.27
C TRP A 152 21.17 2.76 -6.36
N ILE A 153 20.42 3.78 -5.93
CA ILE A 153 20.87 5.19 -5.95
C ILE A 153 21.62 5.51 -4.66
N SER A 154 21.22 4.89 -3.55
CA SER A 154 21.91 4.97 -2.28
C SER A 154 21.70 3.66 -1.49
N PRO A 155 22.32 3.49 -0.30
CA PRO A 155 22.26 2.23 0.43
C PRO A 155 20.86 1.64 0.61
N CYS A 156 19.85 2.47 0.85
CA CYS A 156 18.46 2.06 1.11
C CYS A 156 17.45 2.63 0.11
N ASN A 157 17.91 3.19 -1.01
CA ASN A 157 17.05 3.72 -2.06
C ASN A 157 17.39 3.10 -3.41
N TYR A 158 16.38 2.62 -4.12
CA TYR A 158 16.56 2.04 -5.45
C TYR A 158 15.38 2.35 -6.36
N VAL A 159 15.62 2.28 -7.66
CA VAL A 159 14.61 2.43 -8.70
C VAL A 159 14.38 1.09 -9.37
N LEU A 160 13.10 0.73 -9.54
CA LEU A 160 12.69 -0.38 -10.39
C LEU A 160 12.15 0.16 -11.71
N THR A 161 12.75 -0.23 -12.82
CA THR A 161 12.23 0.10 -14.16
C THR A 161 11.57 -1.14 -14.76
N TYR A 162 10.30 -1.03 -15.15
CA TYR A 162 9.60 -2.14 -15.82
C TYR A 162 10.25 -2.46 -17.17
N LEU A 163 10.76 -3.68 -17.32
CA LEU A 163 11.33 -4.18 -18.58
C LEU A 163 10.36 -5.07 -19.35
N ARG A 164 9.56 -5.87 -18.63
CA ARG A 164 8.61 -6.80 -19.24
C ARG A 164 7.48 -7.13 -18.27
N VAL A 165 6.29 -7.23 -18.82
CA VAL A 165 5.10 -7.80 -18.17
C VAL A 165 4.59 -8.97 -19.01
N SER A 166 3.87 -9.90 -18.40
CA SER A 166 3.25 -11.03 -19.12
C SER A 166 1.80 -10.79 -19.52
N LYS A 167 1.16 -9.79 -18.92
CA LYS A 167 -0.26 -9.48 -19.09
C LYS A 167 -0.40 -8.27 -20.03
N PRO A 168 -1.10 -8.40 -21.16
CA PRO A 168 -1.23 -7.31 -22.15
C PRO A 168 -1.77 -6.02 -21.56
N GLU A 169 -2.72 -6.11 -20.61
CA GLU A 169 -3.31 -4.95 -19.94
C GLU A 169 -2.30 -4.11 -19.15
N TYR A 170 -1.09 -4.62 -18.90
CA TYR A 170 -0.02 -3.92 -18.17
C TYR A 170 1.13 -3.46 -19.06
N GLU A 171 1.06 -3.62 -20.39
CA GLU A 171 2.14 -3.24 -21.30
C GLU A 171 2.48 -1.74 -21.21
N TYR A 172 1.49 -0.90 -20.90
CA TYR A 172 1.67 0.53 -20.68
C TYR A 172 2.64 0.87 -19.52
N LEU A 173 2.95 -0.10 -18.64
CA LEU A 173 3.91 0.08 -17.56
C LEU A 173 5.37 -0.06 -18.02
N ILE A 174 5.64 -0.63 -19.20
CA ILE A 174 7.02 -0.82 -19.67
C ILE A 174 7.73 0.54 -19.78
N GLY A 175 8.93 0.62 -19.21
CA GLY A 175 9.72 1.86 -19.10
C GLY A 175 9.32 2.77 -17.93
N GLN A 176 8.19 2.54 -17.26
CA GLN A 176 7.84 3.28 -16.04
C GLN A 176 8.77 2.90 -14.88
N LYS A 177 8.96 3.85 -13.96
CA LYS A 177 9.89 3.75 -12.83
C LYS A 177 9.13 3.75 -11.51
N ILE A 178 9.57 2.90 -10.59
CA ILE A 178 9.12 2.90 -9.20
C ILE A 178 10.32 3.28 -8.33
N ASP A 179 10.25 4.44 -7.70
CA ASP A 179 11.19 4.84 -6.66
C ASP A 179 10.83 4.08 -5.38
N VAL A 180 11.79 3.35 -4.82
CA VAL A 180 11.59 2.55 -3.60
C VAL A 180 12.61 2.96 -2.55
N LYS A 181 12.11 3.21 -1.34
CA LYS A 181 12.90 3.50 -0.15
C LYS A 181 12.66 2.42 0.89
N ILE A 182 13.72 1.82 1.41
CA ILE A 182 13.65 0.99 2.61
C ILE A 182 13.72 1.95 3.80
N ILE A 183 12.67 1.95 4.61
CA ILE A 183 12.45 2.93 5.68
C ILE A 183 12.53 2.32 7.08
N ASP A 184 12.54 0.98 7.18
CA ASP A 184 12.81 0.27 8.43
C ASP A 184 13.33 -1.14 8.16
N VAL A 185 14.09 -1.69 9.11
CA VAL A 185 14.51 -3.09 9.13
C VAL A 185 14.11 -3.66 10.48
N LEU A 186 13.14 -4.57 10.46
CA LEU A 186 12.55 -5.16 11.65
C LEU A 186 13.48 -6.23 12.25
N GLU A 187 13.34 -6.50 13.55
CA GLU A 187 14.15 -7.49 14.26
C GLU A 187 14.06 -8.90 13.65
N ASN A 188 12.91 -9.23 13.04
CA ASN A 188 12.68 -10.50 12.37
C ASN A 188 13.37 -10.61 10.98
N GLY A 189 14.10 -9.57 10.55
CA GLY A 189 14.81 -9.49 9.28
C GLY A 189 13.95 -9.08 8.08
N ASN A 190 12.67 -8.78 8.29
CA ASN A 190 11.82 -8.14 7.28
C ASN A 190 12.18 -6.67 7.17
N TYR A 191 11.78 -6.03 6.07
CA TYR A 191 11.98 -4.61 5.90
C TYR A 191 10.69 -3.92 5.48
N VAL A 192 10.55 -2.67 5.91
CA VAL A 192 9.44 -1.80 5.56
C VAL A 192 9.89 -0.89 4.43
N TYR A 193 9.02 -0.69 3.45
CA TYR A 193 9.32 0.15 2.31
C TYR A 193 8.23 1.17 2.03
N TYR A 194 8.66 2.30 1.48
CA TYR A 194 7.85 3.25 0.75
C TYR A 194 8.15 3.07 -0.75
N SER A 195 7.14 3.19 -1.60
CA SER A 195 7.28 3.14 -3.04
C SER A 195 6.46 4.23 -3.72
N ASN A 196 6.92 4.75 -4.87
CA ASN A 196 6.21 5.71 -5.69
C ASN A 196 6.40 5.40 -7.18
N LEU A 197 5.32 5.18 -7.91
CA LEU A 197 5.29 4.98 -9.36
C LEU A 197 5.07 6.32 -10.06
N SER A 198 6.16 7.02 -10.39
CA SER A 198 6.16 8.26 -11.18
C SER A 198 5.09 9.29 -10.76
N ASP A 199 4.92 9.51 -9.45
CA ASP A 199 3.94 10.41 -8.83
C ASP A 199 2.45 10.07 -9.09
N ARG A 200 2.17 8.91 -9.69
CA ARG A 200 0.79 8.44 -9.95
C ARG A 200 0.19 7.76 -8.73
N THR A 201 1.01 6.98 -8.05
CA THR A 201 0.59 6.20 -6.89
C THR A 201 1.81 5.92 -6.03
N TYR A 202 1.65 6.11 -4.74
CA TYR A 202 2.62 5.71 -3.74
C TYR A 202 2.02 4.65 -2.85
N GLY A 203 2.85 3.95 -2.08
CA GLY A 203 2.40 3.01 -1.08
C GLY A 203 3.47 2.56 -0.11
N PHE A 204 2.98 2.05 1.02
CA PHE A 204 3.77 1.47 2.10
C PHE A 204 3.53 -0.03 2.17
N GLY A 205 4.55 -0.77 2.54
CA GLY A 205 4.42 -2.21 2.72
C GLY A 205 5.58 -2.83 3.49
N GLU A 206 5.39 -4.09 3.84
CA GLU A 206 6.41 -4.91 4.46
C GLU A 206 6.80 -6.05 3.52
N MET A 207 8.10 -6.31 3.43
CA MET A 207 8.67 -7.37 2.61
C MET A 207 9.48 -8.34 3.46
N LYS A 208 9.17 -9.62 3.30
CA LYS A 208 9.85 -10.74 3.95
C LYS A 208 10.92 -11.33 3.05
N LYS A 209 12.13 -11.52 3.60
CA LYS A 209 13.21 -12.28 2.95
C LYS A 209 13.01 -13.79 3.20
N LEU A 210 13.23 -14.61 2.16
CA LEU A 210 13.06 -16.08 2.17
C LEU A 210 14.38 -16.83 2.11
#